data_AF-A0A2N2BVW0-F1
#
_entry.id   AF-A0A2N2BVW0-F1
#
_cell.length_a   1.000
_cell.length_b   1.000
_cell.length_c   1.000
_cell.angle_alpha   90.00
_cell.angle_beta   90.00
_cell.angle_gamma   90.00
#
_symmetry.space_group_name_H-M   'P 1'
#
loop_
_entity.id
_entity.type
_entity.pdbx_description
1 polymer ?
#
loop_
_entity_poly.entity_id
_entity_poly.type
_entity_poly.pdbx_seq_one_letter_code
_entity_poly.pdbx_strand_id
1 'polypeptide(L)'
;MNDSNITSKNKAVSSRMSRARAVEKTLNLSLDEIVDDDKKMYQSLIRINEEMKNANGNYSNALRKYYTFKTGKKFPRIEEFYDENRFSI
;
A
#
# COMPACT_ATOMS: atom_id res chain seq x y z
N MET A 1 -29.45 19.27 3.58
CA MET A 1 -28.01 19.15 3.93
C MET A 1 -27.46 17.96 3.15
N ASN A 2 -26.37 18.14 2.38
CA ASN A 2 -25.97 17.24 1.30
C ASN A 2 -25.28 15.94 1.79
N ASP A 3 -26.00 14.81 1.71
CA ASP A 3 -25.53 13.44 1.95
C ASP A 3 -24.45 12.94 0.97
N SER A 4 -24.25 13.64 -0.14
CA SER A 4 -23.30 13.27 -1.21
C SER A 4 -21.84 13.24 -0.75
N ASN A 5 -21.49 14.05 0.25
CA ASN A 5 -20.14 14.11 0.81
C ASN A 5 -19.82 12.89 1.69
N ILE A 6 -20.81 12.36 2.42
CA ILE A 6 -20.65 11.20 3.30
C ILE A 6 -20.51 9.93 2.45
N THR A 7 -21.36 9.77 1.44
CA THR A 7 -21.32 8.65 0.48
C THR A 7 -20.00 8.59 -0.29
N SER A 8 -19.47 9.73 -0.74
CA SER A 8 -18.21 9.79 -1.48
C SER A 8 -16.99 9.37 -0.64
N LYS A 9 -16.95 9.75 0.65
CA LYS A 9 -15.91 9.31 1.58
C LYS A 9 -15.94 7.79 1.78
N ASN A 10 -17.13 7.22 1.96
CA ASN A 10 -17.29 5.77 2.12
C ASN A 10 -16.86 5.00 0.87
N LYS A 11 -17.23 5.47 -0.32
CA LYS A 11 -16.77 4.89 -1.60
C LYS A 11 -15.25 4.92 -1.75
N ALA A 12 -14.62 6.01 -1.34
CA ALA A 12 -13.17 6.14 -1.41
C ALA A 12 -12.46 5.17 -0.44
N VAL A 13 -13.01 4.97 0.77
CA VAL A 13 -12.49 4.01 1.75
C VAL A 13 -12.67 2.57 1.27
N SER A 14 -13.87 2.20 0.81
CA SER A 14 -14.15 0.84 0.33
C SER A 14 -13.28 0.47 -0.87
N SER A 15 -13.05 1.42 -1.78
CA SER A 15 -12.18 1.24 -2.94
C SER A 15 -10.72 1.00 -2.54
N ARG A 16 -10.21 1.69 -1.49
CA ARG A 16 -8.86 1.43 -0.97
C ARG A 16 -8.78 0.06 -0.30
N MET A 17 -9.78 -0.31 0.51
CA MET A 17 -9.82 -1.63 1.16
C MET A 17 -9.88 -2.75 0.12
N SER A 18 -10.71 -2.63 -0.91
CA SER A 18 -10.79 -3.61 -2.00
C SER A 18 -9.45 -3.80 -2.70
N ARG A 19 -8.71 -2.72 -2.99
CA ARG A 19 -7.37 -2.81 -3.58
C ARG A 19 -6.36 -3.44 -2.63
N ALA A 20 -6.41 -3.12 -1.34
CA ALA A 20 -5.54 -3.72 -0.34
C ALA A 20 -5.81 -5.23 -0.19
N ARG A 21 -7.08 -5.66 -0.22
CA ARG A 21 -7.45 -7.09 -0.28
C ARG A 21 -6.99 -7.78 -1.55
N ALA A 22 -6.98 -7.08 -2.69
CA ALA A 22 -6.42 -7.62 -3.92
C ALA A 22 -4.91 -7.89 -3.80
N VAL A 23 -4.18 -7.00 -3.11
CA VAL A 23 -2.75 -7.23 -2.78
C VAL A 23 -2.57 -8.50 -1.96
N GLU A 24 -3.39 -8.72 -0.92
CA GLU A 24 -3.29 -9.95 -0.11
C GLU A 24 -3.47 -11.20 -0.96
N LYS A 25 -4.46 -11.18 -1.85
CA LYS A 25 -4.76 -12.31 -2.73
C LYS A 25 -3.64 -12.57 -3.72
N THR A 26 -3.05 -11.53 -4.30
CA THR A 26 -1.96 -11.69 -5.28
C THR A 26 -0.67 -12.16 -4.62
N LEU A 27 -0.31 -11.59 -3.48
CA LEU A 27 0.95 -11.90 -2.80
C LEU A 27 0.86 -13.15 -1.90
N ASN A 28 -0.36 -13.63 -1.63
CA ASN A 28 -0.66 -14.70 -0.68
C ASN A 28 -0.12 -14.40 0.73
N LEU A 29 -0.23 -13.14 1.15
CA LEU A 29 0.21 -12.61 2.44
C LEU A 29 -0.86 -11.69 3.01
N SER A 30 -1.03 -11.64 4.32
CA SER A 30 -1.94 -10.66 4.94
C SER A 30 -1.34 -9.25 4.93
N LEU A 31 -2.19 -8.21 4.92
CA LEU A 31 -1.70 -6.83 5.00
C LEU A 31 -0.93 -6.59 6.30
N ASP A 32 -1.38 -7.17 7.41
CA ASP A 32 -0.69 -7.05 8.70
C ASP A 32 0.71 -7.66 8.66
N GLU A 33 0.87 -8.83 8.04
CA GLU A 33 2.20 -9.45 7.87
C GLU A 33 3.12 -8.61 6.97
N ILE A 34 2.58 -8.01 5.92
CA ILE A 34 3.36 -7.19 5.00
C ILE A 34 3.90 -5.93 5.69
N VAL A 35 3.08 -5.27 6.52
CA VAL A 35 3.45 -3.97 7.11
C VAL A 35 4.18 -4.07 8.45
N ASP A 36 4.30 -5.27 9.02
CA ASP A 36 5.05 -5.52 10.26
C ASP A 36 6.57 -5.43 10.07
N ASP A 37 7.05 -5.54 8.82
CA ASP A 37 8.47 -5.46 8.45
C ASP A 37 8.65 -4.55 7.23
N ASP A 38 9.48 -3.51 7.35
CA ASP A 38 9.75 -2.55 6.29
C ASP A 38 10.36 -3.20 5.04
N LYS A 39 11.14 -4.28 5.18
CA LYS A 39 11.66 -5.07 4.05
C LYS A 39 10.54 -5.83 3.34
N LYS A 40 9.61 -6.44 4.09
CA LYS A 40 8.43 -7.12 3.50
C LYS A 40 7.53 -6.11 2.79
N MET A 41 7.34 -4.94 3.38
CA MET A 41 6.60 -3.83 2.77
C MET A 41 7.25 -3.40 1.45
N TYR A 42 8.57 -3.19 1.44
CA TYR A 42 9.31 -2.83 0.22
C TYR A 42 9.21 -3.92 -0.86
N GLN A 43 9.49 -5.18 -0.52
CA GLN A 43 9.40 -6.30 -1.47
C GLN A 43 7.99 -6.45 -2.05
N SER A 44 6.96 -6.25 -1.22
CA SER A 44 5.56 -6.28 -1.66
C SER A 44 5.26 -5.16 -2.65
N LEU A 45 5.80 -3.96 -2.46
CA LEU A 45 5.64 -2.86 -3.41
C LEU A 45 6.29 -3.14 -4.78
N ILE A 46 7.45 -3.80 -4.80
CA ILE A 46 8.10 -4.25 -6.05
C ILE A 46 7.21 -5.27 -6.76
N ARG A 47 6.79 -6.32 -6.04
CA ARG A 47 5.92 -7.38 -6.60
C ARG A 47 4.59 -6.83 -7.11
N ILE A 48 3.98 -5.86 -6.44
CA ILE A 48 2.77 -5.19 -6.92
C ILE A 48 3.00 -4.51 -8.29
N ASN A 49 4.14 -3.85 -8.48
CA ASN A 49 4.47 -3.20 -9.75
C ASN A 49 4.64 -4.21 -10.89
N GLU A 50 5.24 -5.36 -10.60
CA GLU A 50 5.48 -6.43 -11.57
C GLU A 50 4.21 -7.26 -11.86
N GLU A 51 3.46 -7.62 -10.83
CA GLU A 51 2.38 -8.63 -10.91
C GLU A 51 0.98 -8.02 -11.13
N MET A 52 0.72 -6.76 -10.76
CA MET A 52 -0.66 -6.21 -10.67
C MET A 52 -1.02 -5.13 -11.71
N LYS A 53 -0.27 -4.98 -12.81
CA LYS A 53 -0.46 -3.90 -13.80
C LYS A 53 -0.62 -2.52 -13.13
N ASN A 54 0.17 -2.28 -12.09
CA ASN A 54 0.02 -1.14 -11.19
C ASN A 54 0.63 0.16 -11.74
N ALA A 55 0.48 0.42 -13.05
CA ALA A 55 1.08 1.59 -13.71
C ALA A 55 0.59 2.93 -13.11
N ASN A 56 -0.63 2.96 -12.56
CA ASN A 56 -1.21 4.14 -11.90
C ASN A 56 -0.97 4.18 -10.37
N GLY A 57 -0.22 3.23 -9.81
CA GLY A 57 0.12 3.19 -8.39
C GLY A 57 -1.05 2.91 -7.44
N ASN A 58 -2.21 2.52 -7.95
CA ASN A 58 -3.43 2.37 -7.14
C ASN A 58 -3.29 1.31 -6.03
N TYR A 59 -2.63 0.19 -6.31
CA TYR A 59 -2.42 -0.89 -5.33
C TYR A 59 -1.31 -0.51 -4.33
N SER A 60 -0.20 0.03 -4.81
CA SER A 60 0.89 0.51 -3.93
C SER A 60 0.41 1.62 -2.99
N ASN A 61 -0.44 2.53 -3.46
CA ASN A 61 -1.01 3.58 -2.63
C ASN A 61 -1.99 3.03 -1.59
N ALA A 62 -2.79 2.01 -1.94
CA ALA A 62 -3.65 1.35 -0.97
C ALA A 62 -2.82 0.68 0.13
N LEU A 63 -1.75 -0.04 -0.23
CA LEU A 63 -0.86 -0.68 0.72
C LEU A 63 -0.13 0.33 1.61
N ARG A 64 0.45 1.40 1.04
CA ARG A 64 1.10 2.48 1.83
C ARG A 64 0.13 3.16 2.81
N LYS A 65 -1.13 3.33 2.43
CA LYS A 65 -2.16 3.87 3.33
C LYS A 65 -2.44 2.93 4.49
N TYR A 66 -2.48 1.62 4.24
CA TYR A 66 -2.62 0.62 5.30
C TYR A 66 -1.40 0.63 6.24
N TYR A 67 -0.19 0.70 5.68
CA TYR A 67 1.04 0.84 6.47
C TYR A 67 0.96 2.05 7.41
N THR A 68 0.61 3.24 6.91
CA THR A 68 0.45 4.43 7.76
C THR A 68 -0.64 4.30 8.80
N PHE A 69 -1.74 3.62 8.48
CA PHE A 69 -2.78 3.34 9.45
C PHE A 69 -2.28 2.43 10.58
N LYS A 70 -1.47 1.42 10.27
CA LYS A 70 -0.97 0.43 11.24
C LYS A 70 0.20 0.94 12.08
N THR A 71 1.16 1.63 11.46
CA THR A 71 2.45 2.01 12.09
C THR A 71 2.48 3.48 12.54
N GLY A 72 1.55 4.30 12.07
CA GLY A 72 1.59 5.76 12.23
C GLY A 72 2.63 6.48 11.37
N LYS A 73 3.45 5.74 10.59
CA LYS A 73 4.53 6.28 9.76
C LYS A 73 4.17 6.26 8.28
N LYS A 74 4.71 7.21 7.50
CA LYS A 74 4.58 7.15 6.04
C LYS A 74 5.71 6.29 5.48
N PHE A 75 5.36 5.26 4.72
CA PHE A 75 6.35 4.53 3.96
C PHE A 75 6.80 5.39 2.77
N PRO A 76 8.12 5.55 2.53
CA PRO A 76 8.64 6.34 1.43
C PRO A 76 8.29 5.76 0.06
N ARG A 77 8.66 6.47 -1.01
CA ARG A 77 8.59 5.92 -2.37
C ARG A 77 9.63 4.80 -2.53
N ILE A 78 9.46 3.99 -3.57
CA ILE A 78 10.36 2.83 -3.80
C ILE A 78 11.78 3.33 -4.06
N GLU A 79 11.90 4.40 -4.85
CA GLU A 79 13.16 5.03 -5.23
C GLU A 79 13.87 5.60 -3.99
N GLU A 80 13.12 6.31 -3.14
CA GLU A 80 13.63 6.88 -1.89
C GLU A 80 14.10 5.80 -0.91
N PHE A 81 13.31 4.75 -0.72
CA PHE A 81 13.68 3.63 0.18
C PHE A 81 14.94 2.90 -0.29
N TYR A 82 15.05 2.68 -1.61
CA TYR A 82 16.21 2.01 -2.18
C TYR A 82 17.49 2.82 -1.96
N ASP A 83 17.46 4.12 -2.21
CA ASP A 83 18.62 4.98 -2.03
C ASP A 83 19.07 5.03 -0.56
N GLU A 84 18.15 5.18 0.40
CA GLU A 84 18.48 5.18 1.84
C GLU A 84 19.15 3.88 2.31
N ASN A 85 18.72 2.73 1.76
CA ASN A 85 19.24 1.42 2.15
C ASN A 85 20.47 0.98 1.34
N ARG A 86 20.74 1.59 0.19
CA ARG A 86 21.89 1.28 -0.67
C ARG A 86 23.23 1.78 -0.12
N PHE A 87 23.21 2.81 0.73
CA PHE A 87 24.42 3.40 1.33
C PHE A 87 24.73 2.90 2.74
N SER A 88 24.03 1.87 3.23
CA SER A 88 24.26 1.27 4.55
C SER A 88 25.05 -0.05 4.50
N ILE A 89 25.85 -0.26 3.44
CA ILE A 89 26.76 -1.42 3.26
C ILE A 89 28.22 -0.98 3.34
#